data_AF-A0A412ZE85-F1
#
_entry.id   AF-A0A412ZE85-F1
#
_cell.length_a   1.000
_cell.length_b   1.000
_cell.length_c   1.000
_cell.angle_alpha   90.00
_cell.angle_beta   90.00
_cell.angle_gamma   90.00
#
_symmetry.space_group_name_H-M   'P 1'
#
loop_
_entity.id
_entity.type
_entity.pdbx_description
1 polymer ?
#
loop_
_entity_poly.entity_id
_entity_poly.type
_entity_poly.pdbx_seq_one_letter_code
_entity_poly.pdbx_strand_id
1 'polypeptide(L)'
;MEQNKTLQKIQQILDEKNWSKYKLAQASNIPYSSLNSMFNKNTQPSLATLEKMCMGLDITMSEFFSNDTPIKKDNEHYSSEELDLIDMYRSLKKSDKKLLLIYMKGFSKKPL
;
A
#
# COMPACT_ATOMS: atom_id res chain seq x y z
N MET A 1 -17.30 -3.83 -12.90
CA MET A 1 -16.88 -4.94 -12.02
C MET A 1 -15.75 -4.41 -11.16
N GLU A 2 -15.82 -4.62 -9.85
CA GLU A 2 -14.77 -4.18 -8.93
C GLU A 2 -13.49 -4.97 -9.22
N GLN A 3 -12.39 -4.28 -9.51
CA GLN A 3 -11.15 -4.91 -9.93
C GLN A 3 -10.34 -5.36 -8.70
N ASN A 4 -9.78 -6.56 -8.74
CA ASN A 4 -9.13 -7.20 -7.61
C ASN A 4 -7.85 -6.43 -7.22
N LYS A 5 -7.85 -5.80 -6.04
CA LYS A 5 -6.74 -4.97 -5.55
C LYS A 5 -5.42 -5.75 -5.40
N THR A 6 -5.49 -7.03 -5.03
CA THR A 6 -4.30 -7.89 -4.94
C THR A 6 -3.65 -8.07 -6.32
N LEU A 7 -4.46 -8.38 -7.33
CA LEU A 7 -3.97 -8.53 -8.71
C LEU A 7 -3.48 -7.20 -9.30
N GLN A 8 -4.10 -6.08 -8.96
CA GLN A 8 -3.62 -4.75 -9.36
C GLN A 8 -2.24 -4.45 -8.79
N LYS A 9 -2.02 -4.72 -7.50
CA LYS A 9 -0.72 -4.51 -6.85
C LYS A 9 0.37 -5.42 -7.45
N ILE A 10 0.04 -6.68 -7.73
CA ILE A 10 0.97 -7.57 -8.45
C ILE A 10 1.30 -7.01 -9.83
N GLN A 11 0.29 -6.54 -10.59
CA GLN A 11 0.52 -5.96 -11.92
C GLN A 11 1.43 -4.74 -11.86
N GLN A 12 1.23 -3.87 -10.87
CA GLN A 12 2.08 -2.70 -10.66
C GLN A 12 3.55 -3.08 -10.41
N ILE A 13 3.81 -4.06 -9.55
CA ILE A 13 5.18 -4.54 -9.27
C ILE A 13 5.80 -5.16 -10.54
N LEU A 14 5.00 -5.85 -11.35
CA LEU A 14 5.46 -6.36 -12.65
C LEU A 14 5.84 -5.23 -13.59
N ASP A 15 5.04 -4.17 -13.67
CA ASP A 15 5.30 -3.01 -14.53
C ASP A 15 6.59 -2.29 -14.09
N GLU A 16 6.78 -2.07 -12.79
CA GLU A 16 8.01 -1.48 -12.21
C GLU A 16 9.26 -2.32 -12.52
N LYS A 17 9.13 -3.66 -12.50
CA LYS A 17 10.22 -4.59 -12.83
C LYS A 17 10.36 -4.88 -14.34
N ASN A 18 9.49 -4.34 -15.19
CA ASN A 18 9.36 -4.72 -16.61
C ASN A 18 9.21 -6.23 -16.84
N TRP A 19 8.40 -6.90 -16.00
CA TRP A 19 8.15 -8.33 -16.09
C TRP A 19 6.82 -8.63 -16.79
N SER A 20 6.84 -9.63 -17.66
CA SER A 20 5.60 -10.21 -18.16
C SER A 20 4.97 -11.14 -17.12
N LYS A 21 3.64 -11.34 -17.22
CA LYS A 21 2.93 -12.38 -16.46
C LYS A 21 3.54 -13.78 -16.64
N TYR A 22 4.10 -14.04 -17.82
CA TYR A 22 4.81 -15.28 -18.11
C TYR A 22 6.10 -15.42 -17.28
N LYS A 23 6.88 -14.34 -17.16
CA LYS A 23 8.07 -14.32 -16.31
C LYS A 23 7.71 -14.51 -14.83
N LEU A 24 6.63 -13.87 -14.37
CA LEU A 24 6.10 -14.10 -13.01
C LEU A 24 5.72 -15.56 -12.79
N ALA A 25 5.01 -16.17 -13.74
CA ALA A 25 4.58 -17.57 -13.65
C ALA A 25 5.78 -18.52 -13.48
N GLN A 26 6.85 -18.31 -14.26
CA GLN A 26 8.09 -19.06 -14.11
C GLN A 26 8.76 -18.83 -12.75
N ALA A 27 8.95 -17.58 -12.35
CA ALA A 27 9.64 -17.23 -11.10
C ALA A 27 8.88 -17.69 -9.85
N SER A 28 7.54 -17.70 -9.90
CA SER A 28 6.67 -18.10 -8.78
C SER A 28 6.36 -19.59 -8.75
N ASN A 29 6.85 -20.36 -9.74
CA ASN A 29 6.48 -21.76 -9.95
C ASN A 29 4.95 -21.98 -9.97
N ILE A 30 4.24 -21.13 -10.72
CA ILE A 30 2.80 -21.20 -10.94
C ILE A 30 2.55 -21.46 -12.44
N PRO A 31 1.67 -22.40 -12.82
CA PRO A 31 1.34 -22.61 -14.22
C PRO A 31 0.84 -21.32 -14.88
N TYR A 32 1.40 -20.97 -16.04
CA TYR A 32 1.02 -19.75 -16.75
C TYR A 32 -0.49 -19.69 -17.06
N SER A 33 -1.11 -20.82 -17.41
CA SER A 33 -2.56 -20.92 -17.63
C SER A 33 -3.37 -20.55 -16.39
N SER A 34 -2.95 -21.02 -15.21
CA SER A 34 -3.57 -20.67 -13.93
C SER A 34 -3.41 -19.20 -13.61
N LEU A 35 -2.20 -18.66 -13.75
CA LEU A 35 -1.92 -17.25 -13.49
C LEU A 35 -2.68 -16.35 -14.46
N ASN A 36 -2.66 -16.65 -15.76
CA ASN A 36 -3.37 -15.89 -16.78
C ASN A 36 -4.89 -15.95 -16.58
N SER A 37 -5.44 -17.13 -16.25
CA SER A 37 -6.85 -17.26 -15.90
C SER A 37 -7.21 -16.44 -14.66
N MET A 38 -6.33 -16.36 -13.66
CA MET A 38 -6.56 -15.59 -12.44
C MET A 38 -6.68 -14.08 -12.74
N PHE A 39 -5.77 -13.54 -13.56
CA PHE A 39 -5.85 -12.16 -14.03
C PHE A 39 -7.09 -11.89 -14.89
N ASN A 40 -7.40 -12.78 -15.84
CA ASN A 40 -8.52 -12.57 -16.77
C ASN A 40 -9.89 -12.72 -16.09
N LYS A 41 -10.03 -13.66 -15.16
CA LYS A 41 -11.27 -13.88 -14.40
C LYS A 41 -11.33 -13.04 -13.13
N ASN A 42 -10.33 -12.17 -12.90
CA ASN A 42 -10.24 -11.31 -11.73
C ASN A 42 -10.43 -12.06 -10.39
N THR A 43 -9.88 -13.28 -10.31
CA THR A 43 -10.09 -14.20 -9.17
C THR A 43 -9.07 -13.93 -8.07
N GLN A 44 -9.52 -13.93 -6.80
CA GLN A 44 -8.63 -13.73 -5.65
C GLN A 44 -7.62 -14.88 -5.53
N PRO A 45 -6.30 -14.61 -5.55
CA PRO A 45 -5.30 -15.61 -5.18
C PRO A 45 -5.50 -16.06 -3.74
N SER A 46 -5.34 -17.36 -3.48
CA SER A 46 -5.21 -17.85 -2.11
C SER A 46 -3.92 -17.31 -1.48
N LEU A 47 -3.85 -17.30 -0.14
CA LEU A 47 -2.65 -16.85 0.57
C LEU A 47 -1.39 -17.57 0.09
N ALA A 48 -1.44 -18.90 -0.04
CA ALA A 48 -0.33 -19.72 -0.53
C ALA A 48 0.07 -19.38 -1.99
N THR A 49 -0.88 -18.93 -2.81
CA THR A 49 -0.58 -18.51 -4.19
C THR A 49 0.07 -17.14 -4.20
N LEU A 50 -0.41 -16.21 -3.37
CA LEU A 50 0.18 -14.89 -3.21
C LEU A 50 1.61 -14.97 -2.63
N GLU A 51 1.86 -15.84 -1.66
CA GLU A 51 3.20 -16.11 -1.14
C GLU A 51 4.16 -16.54 -2.24
N LYS A 52 3.77 -17.50 -3.07
CA LYS A 52 4.56 -17.92 -4.23
C LYS A 52 4.85 -16.78 -5.20
N MET A 53 3.86 -15.91 -5.44
CA MET A 53 4.04 -14.73 -6.27
C MET A 53 5.04 -13.74 -5.66
N CYS A 54 4.96 -13.49 -4.36
CA CYS A 54 5.89 -12.62 -3.65
C CYS A 54 7.31 -13.18 -3.69
N MET A 55 7.48 -14.49 -3.39
CA MET A 55 8.76 -15.18 -3.53
C MET A 55 9.32 -15.09 -4.95
N GLY A 56 8.47 -15.29 -5.97
CA GLY A 56 8.88 -15.15 -7.36
C GLY A 56 9.24 -13.71 -7.76
N LEU A 57 8.66 -12.71 -7.11
CA LEU A 57 8.95 -11.29 -7.29
C LEU A 57 10.17 -10.82 -6.49
N ASP A 58 10.78 -11.69 -5.68
CA ASP A 58 11.85 -11.34 -4.75
C ASP A 58 11.44 -10.24 -3.77
N ILE A 59 10.23 -10.39 -3.21
CA ILE A 59 9.68 -9.55 -2.14
C ILE A 59 9.06 -10.43 -1.07
N THR A 60 9.01 -9.92 0.15
CA THR A 60 8.30 -10.52 1.26
C THR A 60 6.80 -10.20 1.20
N MET A 61 5.99 -11.01 1.90
CA MET A 61 4.58 -10.69 2.11
C MET A 61 4.39 -9.35 2.84
N SER A 62 5.30 -9.00 3.76
CA SER A 62 5.26 -7.71 4.45
C SER A 62 5.47 -6.54 3.49
N GLU A 63 6.42 -6.65 2.56
CA GLU A 63 6.64 -5.63 1.50
C GLU A 63 5.46 -5.60 0.51
N PHE A 64 4.87 -6.75 0.20
CA PHE A 64 3.64 -6.79 -0.60
C PHE A 64 2.47 -6.06 0.10
N PHE A 65 2.40 -6.04 1.43
CA PHE A 65 1.37 -5.31 2.16
C PHE A 65 1.80 -3.92 2.66
N SER A 66 3.08 -3.56 2.55
CA SER A 66 3.56 -2.23 2.93
C SER A 66 3.03 -1.16 1.98
N ASN A 67 2.83 0.05 2.51
CA ASN A 67 2.16 1.15 1.83
C ASN A 67 3.05 1.89 0.80
N ASP A 68 4.29 1.44 0.57
CA ASP A 68 5.28 2.11 -0.29
C ASP A 68 5.19 1.74 -1.78
N THR A 69 4.28 0.84 -2.17
CA THR A 69 3.92 0.64 -3.58
C THR A 69 2.85 1.67 -3.94
N PRO A 70 3.08 2.61 -4.88
CA PRO A 70 2.27 3.82 -5.01
C PRO A 70 0.80 3.55 -5.35
N ILE A 71 0.00 3.44 -4.29
CA ILE A 71 -1.43 3.64 -4.25
C ILE A 71 -1.66 4.66 -3.13
N LYS A 72 -1.56 5.95 -3.46
CA LYS A 72 -2.01 7.05 -2.58
C LYS A 72 -3.54 7.18 -2.71
N LYS A 73 -4.35 7.41 -1.68
CA LYS A 73 -4.10 7.87 -0.29
C LYS A 73 -5.12 7.20 0.64
N ASP A 74 -4.63 6.63 1.74
CA ASP A 74 -5.32 6.43 3.02
C ASP A 74 -4.39 5.79 4.07
N ASN A 75 -3.17 5.38 3.66
CA ASN A 75 -2.11 4.91 4.55
C ASN A 75 -0.78 5.65 4.28
N GLU A 76 -0.72 6.96 4.51
CA GLU A 76 0.59 7.62 4.67
C GLU A 76 1.10 7.23 6.07
N HIS A 77 2.20 6.47 6.14
CA HIS A 77 2.92 6.33 7.40
C HIS A 77 3.37 7.74 7.80
N TYR A 78 2.85 8.23 8.92
CA TYR A 78 3.27 9.50 9.50
C TYR A 78 4.79 9.51 9.68
N SER A 79 5.45 10.60 9.30
CA SER A 79 6.86 10.84 9.62
C SER A 79 7.06 10.83 11.14
N SER A 80 8.31 10.72 11.61
CA SER A 80 8.57 10.77 13.06
C SER A 80 8.07 12.08 13.66
N GLU A 81 8.22 13.19 12.92
CA GLU A 81 7.75 14.51 13.32
C GLU A 81 6.21 14.59 13.34
N GLU A 82 5.54 13.93 12.40
CA GLU A 82 4.08 13.84 12.38
C GLU A 82 3.55 12.98 13.54
N LEU A 83 4.22 11.87 13.86
CA LEU A 83 3.89 11.03 15.01
C LEU A 83 4.11 11.77 16.34
N ASP A 84 5.24 12.45 16.48
CA ASP A 84 5.56 13.27 17.64
C ASP A 84 4.49 14.35 17.84
N LEU A 85 4.05 14.99 16.75
CA LEU A 85 2.99 15.98 16.78
C LEU A 85 1.66 15.39 17.25
N ILE A 86 1.31 14.19 16.78
CA ILE A 86 0.10 13.47 17.18
C ILE A 86 0.15 13.12 18.67
N ASP A 87 1.28 12.64 19.16
CA ASP A 87 1.44 12.22 20.56
C ASP A 87 1.45 13.43 21.50
N MET A 88 2.13 14.52 21.13
CA MET A 88 2.03 15.80 21.82
C MET A 88 0.57 16.27 21.86
N TYR A 89 -0.13 16.27 20.72
CA TYR A 89 -1.55 16.68 20.67
C TYR A 89 -2.41 15.84 21.62
N ARG A 90 -2.23 14.51 21.67
CA ARG A 90 -3.02 13.62 22.53
C ARG A 90 -2.89 13.95 24.01
N SER A 91 -1.69 14.32 24.46
CA SER A 91 -1.40 14.68 25.86
C SER A 91 -2.01 16.01 26.34
N LEU A 92 -2.43 16.89 25.42
CA LEU A 92 -2.93 18.23 25.77
C LEU A 92 -4.34 18.23 26.39
N LYS A 93 -4.59 19.22 27.26
CA LYS A 93 -5.92 19.53 27.80
C LYS A 93 -6.83 20.13 26.72
N LYS A 94 -8.15 20.09 26.93
CA LYS A 94 -9.14 20.59 25.95
C LYS A 94 -8.93 22.05 25.54
N SER A 95 -8.55 22.92 26.49
CA SER A 95 -8.22 24.33 26.23
C SER A 95 -7.04 24.47 25.28
N ASP A 96 -6.00 23.65 25.49
CA ASP A 96 -4.71 23.80 24.83
C ASP A 96 -4.74 23.21 23.42
N LYS A 97 -5.55 22.15 23.21
CA LYS A 97 -5.87 21.62 21.88
C LYS A 97 -6.50 22.68 20.97
N LYS A 98 -7.43 23.47 21.52
CA LYS A 98 -8.07 24.56 20.77
C LYS A 98 -7.07 25.63 20.37
N LEU A 99 -6.16 25.97 21.28
CA LEU A 99 -5.11 26.96 21.03
C LEU A 99 -4.10 26.48 19.97
N LEU A 100 -3.64 25.23 20.06
CA LEU A 100 -2.75 24.61 19.08
C LEU A 100 -3.34 24.64 17.67
N LEU A 101 -4.62 24.31 17.52
CA LEU A 101 -5.31 24.38 16.23
C LEU A 101 -5.37 25.80 15.65
N ILE A 102 -5.53 26.82 16.49
CA ILE A 102 -5.52 28.23 16.06
C ILE A 102 -4.13 28.59 15.51
N TYR A 103 -3.06 28.21 16.21
CA TYR A 103 -1.69 28.46 15.73
C TYR A 103 -1.42 27.73 14.41
N MET A 104 -1.78 26.45 14.30
CA MET A 104 -1.63 25.67 13.06
C MET A 104 -2.38 26.31 11.89
N LYS A 105 -3.61 26.77 12.10
CA LYS A 105 -4.37 27.51 11.08
C LYS A 105 -3.61 28.76 10.64
N GLY A 106 -3.09 29.54 11.59
CA GLY A 106 -2.27 30.73 11.33
C GLY A 106 -1.05 30.44 10.46
N PHE A 107 -0.31 29.37 10.74
CA PHE A 107 0.85 28.96 9.92
C PHE A 107 0.45 28.46 8.53
N SER A 108 -0.70 27.78 8.42
CA SER A 108 -1.18 27.23 7.14
C SER A 108 -1.72 28.27 6.15
N LYS A 109 -1.76 29.57 6.54
CA LYS A 109 -2.38 30.67 5.78
C LYS A 109 -3.83 30.41 5.36
N LYS A 110 -4.51 29.43 5.97
CA LYS A 110 -5.94 29.21 5.77
C LYS A 110 -6.71 30.25 6.59
N PRO A 111 -7.65 31.00 5.99
CA PRO A 111 -8.46 31.95 6.75
C PRO A 111 -9.26 31.20 7.84
N LEU A 112 -9.42 31.87 8.99
CA LEU A 112 -10.00 31.33 10.23
C LEU A 112 -11.37 30.70 10.05
#